data_AF-A0A537GYZ8-F1
#
_entry.id   AF-A0A537GYZ8-F1
#
_cell.length_a   1.000
_cell.length_b   1.000
_cell.length_c   1.000
_cell.angle_alpha   90.00
_cell.angle_beta   90.00
_cell.angle_gamma   90.00
#
_symmetry.space_group_name_H-M   'P 1'
#
loop_
_entity.id
_entity.type
_entity.pdbx_description
1 polymer ?
#
loop_
_entity_poly.entity_id
_entity_poly.type
_entity_poly.pdbx_seq_one_letter_code
_entity_poly.pdbx_strand_id
1 'polypeptide(L)'
;MVARVKTIVVNFRPPETYGGFVSKLVNPVIDDFSHFLILDNDTTYDFSADKVAEQFGAADIVGFNIVSSSGIFRAWEKMTYWLRLSPRVRGAAMLLSADFLRRIGGYPSDEFVDTILLQKSNRTLVAPFTVYHNQRFDLKHSVWRQISDGKFRAEIRYPFWKTLLHSIFRVRPFVLLSYVFHRLPDGRSNRRVVEPVSDSRDRA
;
A
#
# COMPACT_ATOMS: atom_id res chain seq x y z
N MET A 1 6.31 18.39 23.75
CA MET A 1 4.90 18.14 23.44
C MET A 1 4.64 16.69 23.81
N VAL A 2 3.67 16.39 24.68
CA VAL A 2 3.37 14.99 25.03
C VAL A 2 2.71 14.36 23.83
N ALA A 3 3.33 13.33 23.25
CA ALA A 3 2.72 12.64 22.13
C ALA A 3 1.51 11.85 22.62
N ARG A 4 0.40 11.97 21.89
CA ARG A 4 -0.80 11.16 22.09
C ARG A 4 -1.00 10.32 20.84
N VAL A 5 -0.80 9.02 20.95
CA VAL A 5 -0.88 8.10 19.80
C VAL A 5 -2.17 7.26 19.87
N LYS A 6 -2.90 7.20 18.75
CA LYS A 6 -3.98 6.23 18.58
C LYS A 6 -3.46 5.02 17.82
N THR A 7 -3.50 3.85 18.44
CA THR A 7 -3.22 2.58 17.75
C THR A 7 -4.47 2.08 17.04
N ILE A 8 -4.33 1.72 15.76
CA ILE A 8 -5.37 1.15 14.91
C ILE A 8 -4.86 -0.20 14.41
N VAL A 9 -5.55 -1.25 14.81
CA VAL A 9 -5.32 -2.61 14.31
C VAL A 9 -6.29 -2.84 13.17
N VAL A 10 -5.75 -3.09 11.98
CA VAL A 10 -6.52 -3.21 10.75
C VAL A 10 -7.18 -4.58 10.67
N ASN A 11 -8.51 -4.58 10.62
CA ASN A 11 -9.31 -5.79 10.52
C ASN A 11 -10.56 -5.51 9.67
N PHE A 12 -10.39 -5.51 8.35
CA PHE A 12 -11.47 -5.25 7.41
C PHE A 12 -11.91 -6.53 6.69
N ARG A 13 -13.11 -6.51 6.11
CA ARG A 13 -13.64 -7.59 5.28
C ARG A 13 -14.17 -7.02 3.96
N PRO A 14 -13.95 -7.69 2.82
CA PRO A 14 -14.57 -7.29 1.56
C PRO A 14 -16.10 -7.14 1.70
N PRO A 15 -16.73 -6.15 1.04
CA PRO A 15 -16.19 -5.29 -0.03
C PRO A 15 -15.39 -4.06 0.45
N GLU A 16 -15.17 -3.90 1.75
CA GLU A 16 -14.37 -2.78 2.29
C GLU A 16 -12.90 -2.89 1.88
N THR A 17 -12.27 -1.75 1.58
CA THR A 17 -10.84 -1.66 1.28
C THR A 17 -10.04 -1.37 2.57
N TYR A 18 -8.75 -1.70 2.57
CA TYR A 18 -7.84 -1.32 3.66
C TYR A 18 -7.91 0.18 3.97
N GLY A 19 -7.82 1.02 2.93
CA GLY A 19 -7.92 2.47 3.09
C GLY A 19 -9.29 2.91 3.60
N GLY A 20 -10.37 2.32 3.09
CA GLY A 20 -11.73 2.60 3.52
C GLY A 20 -11.94 2.31 5.01
N PHE A 21 -11.42 1.19 5.51
CA PHE A 21 -11.48 0.85 6.93
C PHE A 21 -10.70 1.85 7.79
N VAL A 22 -9.43 2.09 7.46
CA VAL A 22 -8.55 2.95 8.28
C VAL A 22 -9.03 4.41 8.25
N SER A 23 -9.44 4.92 7.08
CA SER A 23 -9.94 6.30 6.95
C SER A 23 -11.18 6.57 7.82
N LYS A 24 -12.10 5.62 7.94
CA LYS A 24 -13.26 5.71 8.84
C LYS A 24 -12.88 5.82 10.32
N LEU A 25 -11.75 5.25 10.72
CA LEU A 25 -11.27 5.27 12.11
C LEU A 25 -10.36 6.47 12.40
N VAL A 26 -9.57 6.91 11.42
CA VAL A 26 -8.60 8.00 11.57
C VAL A 26 -9.25 9.36 11.37
N ASN A 27 -9.93 9.56 10.23
CA ASN A 27 -10.34 10.90 9.80
C ASN A 27 -11.28 11.60 10.78
N PRO A 28 -12.24 10.92 11.45
CA PRO A 28 -13.13 11.59 12.41
C PRO A 28 -12.44 12.09 13.68
N VAL A 29 -11.26 11.56 14.02
CA VAL A 29 -10.55 11.85 15.28
C VAL A 29 -9.14 12.41 15.03
N ILE A 30 -8.87 12.87 13.81
CA ILE A 30 -7.53 13.31 13.40
C ILE A 30 -6.99 14.45 14.26
N ASP A 31 -7.86 15.31 14.78
CA ASP A 31 -7.51 16.45 15.63
C ASP A 31 -7.32 16.09 17.11
N ASP A 32 -7.76 14.89 17.53
CA ASP A 32 -7.69 14.45 18.94
C ASP A 32 -6.36 13.81 19.32
N PHE A 33 -5.55 13.45 18.31
CA PHE A 33 -4.31 12.70 18.45
C PHE A 33 -3.18 13.37 17.67
N SER A 34 -1.95 13.25 18.20
CA SER A 34 -0.76 13.75 17.52
C SER A 34 -0.28 12.80 16.41
N HIS A 35 -0.49 11.50 16.59
CA HIS A 35 -0.04 10.46 15.69
C HIS A 35 -0.98 9.25 15.69
N PHE A 36 -0.91 8.47 14.63
CA PHE A 36 -1.67 7.23 14.46
C PHE A 36 -0.69 6.09 14.17
N LEU A 37 -0.72 5.03 15.00
CA LEU A 37 0.01 3.80 14.74
C LEU A 37 -0.93 2.81 14.04
N ILE A 38 -0.72 2.58 12.75
CA ILE A 38 -1.48 1.61 11.96
C ILE A 38 -0.74 0.28 11.97
N LEU A 39 -1.43 -0.81 12.30
CA LEU A 39 -0.89 -2.15 12.44
C LEU A 39 -1.75 -3.16 11.70
N ASP A 40 -1.12 -4.11 11.01
CA ASP A 40 -1.82 -5.31 10.56
C ASP A 40 -2.21 -6.20 11.76
N ASN A 41 -3.34 -6.91 11.66
CA ASN A 41 -3.89 -7.74 12.76
C ASN A 41 -2.95 -8.87 13.22
N ASP A 42 -2.03 -9.31 12.37
CA ASP A 42 -1.06 -10.36 12.65
C ASP A 42 0.33 -9.81 13.00
N THR A 43 0.42 -8.58 13.52
CA THR A 43 1.69 -7.98 13.96
C THR A 43 1.84 -7.94 15.48
N THR A 44 3.08 -8.12 15.95
CA THR A 44 3.45 -7.96 17.35
C THR A 44 4.68 -7.07 17.47
N TYR A 45 4.74 -6.26 18.53
CA TYR A 45 5.82 -5.30 18.76
C TYR A 45 6.06 -5.11 20.26
N ASP A 46 7.27 -4.67 20.60
CA ASP A 46 7.70 -4.44 21.98
C ASP A 46 8.31 -3.03 22.11
N PHE A 47 7.46 -2.01 21.90
CA PHE A 47 7.83 -0.61 22.10
C PHE A 47 6.62 0.22 22.51
N SER A 48 6.85 1.37 23.14
CA SER A 48 5.79 2.34 23.44
C SER A 48 5.60 3.29 22.24
N ALA A 49 4.40 3.28 21.66
CA ALA A 49 4.09 4.11 20.51
C ALA A 49 4.25 5.62 20.80
N ASP A 50 3.84 6.06 22.00
CA ASP A 50 4.01 7.46 22.43
C ASP A 50 5.49 7.86 22.50
N LYS A 51 6.36 7.01 23.05
CA LYS A 51 7.81 7.27 23.06
C LYS A 51 8.42 7.33 21.66
N VAL A 52 7.95 6.48 20.74
CA VAL A 52 8.39 6.55 19.33
C VAL A 52 7.94 7.86 18.70
N ALA A 53 6.69 8.26 18.94
CA ALA A 53 6.17 9.54 18.43
C ALA A 53 6.91 10.75 19.02
N GLU A 54 7.32 10.71 20.28
CA GLU A 54 8.16 11.77 20.88
C GLU A 54 9.56 11.81 20.25
N GLN A 55 10.18 10.63 20.06
CA GLN A 55 11.53 10.53 19.50
C GLN A 55 11.58 10.94 18.01
N PHE A 56 10.53 10.63 17.24
CA PHE A 56 10.49 10.80 15.80
C PHE A 56 9.43 11.81 15.32
N GLY A 57 8.87 12.64 16.20
CA GLY A 57 7.69 13.47 15.93
C GLY A 57 7.83 14.53 14.83
N ALA A 58 9.04 14.75 14.31
CA ALA A 58 9.27 15.59 13.13
C ALA A 58 9.07 14.86 11.80
N ALA A 59 8.87 13.53 11.81
CA ALA A 59 8.65 12.72 10.62
C ALA A 59 7.15 12.69 10.25
N ASP A 60 6.86 12.73 8.96
CA ASP A 60 5.51 12.50 8.45
C ASP A 60 5.12 11.02 8.62
N ILE A 61 6.10 10.15 8.34
CA ILE A 61 5.96 8.70 8.38
C ILE A 61 7.16 8.08 9.08
N VAL A 62 6.89 7.24 10.07
CA VAL A 62 7.90 6.39 10.71
C VAL A 62 7.56 4.93 10.42
N GLY A 63 8.44 4.27 9.66
CA GLY A 63 8.41 2.82 9.47
C GLY A 63 9.24 2.08 10.51
N PHE A 64 9.03 0.77 10.57
CA PHE A 64 9.72 -0.12 11.51
C PHE A 64 10.47 -1.24 10.78
N ASN A 65 11.42 -1.86 11.49
CA ASN A 65 12.09 -3.06 10.99
C ASN A 65 11.13 -4.25 11.07
N ILE A 66 10.48 -4.57 9.95
CA ILE A 66 9.57 -5.71 9.89
C ILE A 66 10.33 -7.02 9.71
N VAL A 67 10.13 -7.96 10.63
CA VAL A 67 10.66 -9.32 10.57
C VAL A 67 9.50 -10.30 10.43
N SER A 68 9.47 -11.04 9.32
CA SER A 68 8.51 -12.14 9.17
C SER A 68 8.91 -13.31 10.06
N SER A 69 7.92 -13.95 10.69
CA SER A 69 8.12 -15.18 11.48
C SER A 69 8.56 -16.38 10.62
N SER A 70 8.28 -16.38 9.31
CA SER A 70 8.66 -17.47 8.40
C SER A 70 10.11 -17.34 7.91
N GLY A 71 10.93 -18.37 8.16
CA GLY A 71 12.30 -18.44 7.65
C GLY A 71 12.40 -18.40 6.12
N ILE A 72 11.46 -19.04 5.42
CA ILE A 72 11.37 -19.02 3.96
C ILE A 72 11.04 -17.61 3.47
N PHE A 73 10.09 -16.93 4.12
CA PHE A 73 9.77 -15.54 3.80
C PHE A 73 10.99 -14.64 4.01
N ARG A 74 11.72 -14.81 5.13
CA ARG A 74 12.95 -14.06 5.39
C ARG A 74 14.02 -14.27 4.31
N ALA A 75 14.22 -15.50 3.86
CA ALA A 75 15.18 -15.83 2.80
C ALA A 75 14.75 -15.22 1.46
N TRP A 76 13.48 -15.39 1.10
CA TRP A 76 12.88 -14.76 -0.09
C TRP A 76 13.04 -13.25 -0.06
N GLU A 77 12.74 -12.59 1.06
CA GLU A 77 12.91 -11.16 1.22
C GLU A 77 14.36 -10.72 1.12
N LYS A 78 15.30 -11.48 1.69
CA LYS A 78 16.73 -11.17 1.58
C LYS A 78 17.18 -11.17 0.11
N MET A 79 16.65 -12.10 -0.69
CA MET A 79 16.91 -12.20 -2.12
C MET A 79 16.23 -11.06 -2.92
N THR A 80 14.94 -10.82 -2.69
CA THR A 80 14.14 -9.79 -3.38
C THR A 80 14.57 -8.35 -3.03
N TYR A 81 15.13 -8.12 -1.85
CA TYR A 81 15.45 -6.80 -1.32
C TYR A 81 16.92 -6.62 -0.95
N TRP A 82 17.81 -7.37 -1.61
CA TRP A 82 19.25 -7.25 -1.42
C TRP A 82 19.75 -5.82 -1.72
N LEU A 83 19.13 -5.13 -2.67
CA LEU A 83 19.41 -3.73 -3.00
C LEU A 83 18.53 -2.78 -2.15
N ARG A 84 19.11 -2.16 -1.12
CA ARG A 84 18.44 -1.17 -0.25
C ARG A 84 18.46 0.23 -0.85
N LEU A 85 17.70 0.45 -1.92
CA LEU A 85 17.64 1.75 -2.62
C LEU A 85 16.85 2.85 -1.89
N SER A 86 16.07 2.52 -0.86
CA SER A 86 15.26 3.49 -0.10
C SER A 86 14.88 2.96 1.29
N PRO A 87 14.58 3.85 2.27
CA PRO A 87 14.05 3.46 3.57
C PRO A 87 12.75 2.67 3.40
N ARG A 88 12.68 1.49 4.00
CA ARG A 88 11.58 0.56 3.76
C ARG A 88 10.53 0.72 4.84
N VAL A 89 9.59 1.62 4.60
CA VAL A 89 8.31 1.61 5.34
C VAL A 89 7.42 0.54 4.72
N ARG A 90 6.92 -0.38 5.54
CA ARG A 90 5.93 -1.38 5.12
C ARG A 90 4.61 -1.07 5.80
N GLY A 91 3.49 -1.22 5.09
CA GLY A 91 2.15 -1.04 5.65
C GLY A 91 1.78 -1.96 6.83
N ALA A 92 2.58 -2.99 7.11
CA ALA A 92 2.35 -3.87 8.26
C ALA A 92 2.42 -3.12 9.60
N ALA A 93 3.29 -2.11 9.70
CA ALA A 93 3.31 -1.21 10.84
C ALA A 93 3.83 0.17 10.41
N MET A 94 3.04 1.20 10.65
CA MET A 94 3.38 2.57 10.27
C MET A 94 2.86 3.55 11.31
N LEU A 95 3.74 4.40 11.82
CA LEU A 95 3.35 5.53 12.64
C LEU A 95 3.28 6.78 11.75
N LEU A 96 2.12 7.44 11.78
CA LEU A 96 1.79 8.57 10.92
C LEU A 96 1.54 9.81 11.77
N SER A 97 2.12 10.94 11.38
CA SER A 97 1.83 12.23 12.01
C SER A 97 0.43 12.71 11.62
N ALA A 98 -0.33 13.23 12.59
CA ALA A 98 -1.61 13.86 12.32
C ALA A 98 -1.45 15.14 11.46
N ASP A 99 -0.37 15.90 11.67
CA ASP A 99 -0.05 17.10 10.86
C ASP A 99 0.13 16.75 9.39
N PHE A 100 0.85 15.66 9.14
CA PHE A 100 1.02 15.11 7.81
C PHE A 100 -0.32 14.72 7.19
N LEU A 101 -1.13 13.95 7.93
CA LEU A 101 -2.44 13.51 7.43
C LEU A 101 -3.36 14.70 7.14
N ARG A 102 -3.39 15.73 8.00
CA ARG A 102 -4.14 16.96 7.76
C ARG A 102 -3.66 17.68 6.50
N ARG A 103 -2.34 17.79 6.32
CA ARG A 103 -1.73 18.41 5.13
C ARG A 103 -2.14 17.74 3.82
N ILE A 104 -2.38 16.43 3.82
CA ILE A 104 -2.76 15.67 2.61
C ILE A 104 -4.27 15.50 2.42
N GLY A 105 -5.09 16.07 3.32
CA GLY A 105 -6.56 16.00 3.28
C GLY A 105 -7.17 14.79 4.01
N GLY A 106 -6.43 14.18 4.95
CA GLY A 106 -6.84 13.00 5.71
C GLY A 106 -6.20 11.70 5.21
N TYR A 107 -6.55 10.59 5.86
CA TYR A 107 -6.11 9.26 5.48
C TYR A 107 -6.84 8.79 4.20
N PRO A 108 -6.14 8.35 3.15
CA PRO A 108 -6.74 7.92 1.88
C PRO A 108 -7.63 6.67 2.02
N SER A 109 -8.75 6.63 1.30
CA SER A 109 -9.70 5.51 1.29
C SER A 109 -9.44 4.45 0.21
N ASP A 110 -8.43 4.65 -0.65
CA ASP A 110 -8.16 3.81 -1.82
C ASP A 110 -7.47 2.46 -1.48
N GLU A 111 -7.30 1.57 -2.46
CA GLU A 111 -6.65 0.26 -2.26
C GLU A 111 -5.11 0.34 -2.08
N PHE A 112 -4.47 1.42 -2.55
CA PHE A 112 -3.00 1.55 -2.61
C PHE A 112 -2.46 2.63 -1.68
N VAL A 113 -3.00 2.69 -0.46
CA VAL A 113 -2.73 3.77 0.50
C VAL A 113 -1.25 3.97 0.79
N ASP A 114 -0.49 2.89 1.00
CA ASP A 114 0.97 2.96 1.26
C ASP A 114 1.70 3.77 0.18
N THR A 115 1.34 3.58 -1.09
CA THR A 115 1.99 4.28 -2.20
C THR A 115 1.63 5.76 -2.19
N ILE A 116 0.36 6.08 -1.94
CA ILE A 116 -0.13 7.47 -1.86
C ILE A 116 0.54 8.21 -0.70
N LEU A 117 0.58 7.61 0.49
CA LEU A 117 1.21 8.20 1.68
C LEU A 117 2.70 8.45 1.44
N LEU A 118 3.42 7.46 0.89
CA LEU A 118 4.85 7.61 0.61
C LEU A 118 5.15 8.67 -0.46
N GLN A 119 4.29 8.83 -1.47
CA GLN A 119 4.45 9.87 -2.49
C GLN A 119 4.22 11.28 -1.95
N LYS A 120 3.33 11.45 -0.97
CA LYS A 120 3.00 12.75 -0.37
C LYS A 120 3.83 13.11 0.87
N SER A 121 4.61 12.16 1.39
CA SER A 121 5.49 12.37 2.53
C SER A 121 6.73 13.18 2.11
N ASN A 122 7.07 14.19 2.90
CA ASN A 122 8.31 14.95 2.76
C ASN A 122 9.43 14.33 3.59
N ARG A 123 9.08 13.73 4.74
CA ARG A 123 10.05 13.16 5.68
C ARG A 123 9.63 11.80 6.18
N THR A 124 10.23 10.77 5.57
CA THR A 124 10.04 9.37 5.94
C THR A 124 11.28 8.83 6.64
N LEU A 125 11.11 8.32 7.85
CA LEU A 125 12.18 7.71 8.66
C LEU A 125 11.88 6.24 8.95
N VAL A 126 12.91 5.49 9.34
CA VAL A 126 12.78 4.12 9.83
C VAL A 126 13.34 4.08 11.24
N ALA A 127 12.48 3.76 12.21
CA ALA A 127 12.89 3.60 13.59
C ALA A 127 13.64 2.26 13.79
N PRO A 128 14.61 2.21 14.72
CA PRO A 128 15.41 1.01 14.96
C PRO A 128 14.65 -0.07 15.76
N PHE A 129 13.32 0.01 15.86
CA PHE A 129 12.49 -0.98 16.54
C PHE A 129 12.02 -2.08 15.59
N THR A 130 11.91 -3.28 16.13
CA THR A 130 11.46 -4.46 15.38
C THR A 130 9.97 -4.68 15.60
N VAL A 131 9.26 -4.92 14.50
CA VAL A 131 7.88 -5.42 14.51
C VAL A 131 7.90 -6.81 13.87
N TYR A 132 7.34 -7.78 14.56
CA TYR A 132 7.20 -9.13 14.04
C TYR A 132 5.86 -9.24 13.30
N HIS A 133 5.92 -9.79 12.08
CA HIS A 133 4.74 -10.05 11.26
C HIS A 133 4.55 -11.56 11.18
N ASN A 134 3.44 -12.04 11.76
CA ASN A 134 3.09 -13.46 11.82
C ASN A 134 2.50 -13.96 10.49
N GLN A 135 3.21 -13.67 9.41
CA GLN A 135 2.79 -14.03 8.07
C GLN A 135 3.22 -15.44 7.72
N ARG A 136 2.26 -16.29 7.38
CA ARG A 136 2.53 -17.57 6.71
C ARG A 136 2.89 -17.28 5.25
N PHE A 137 3.98 -17.86 4.77
CA PHE A 137 4.33 -17.75 3.35
C PHE A 137 3.34 -18.57 2.53
N ASP A 138 2.60 -17.88 1.67
CA ASP A 138 1.78 -18.49 0.62
C ASP A 138 2.29 -18.00 -0.74
N LEU A 139 2.82 -18.94 -1.52
CA LEU A 139 3.34 -18.69 -2.86
C LEU A 139 2.23 -18.18 -3.79
N LYS A 140 1.01 -18.72 -3.70
CA LYS A 140 -0.13 -18.32 -4.52
C LYS A 140 -0.47 -16.86 -4.24
N HIS A 141 -0.56 -16.50 -2.96
CA HIS A 141 -0.80 -15.12 -2.55
C HIS A 141 0.32 -14.17 -3.01
N SER A 142 1.59 -14.59 -2.93
CA SER A 142 2.73 -13.81 -3.40
C SER A 142 2.68 -13.51 -4.92
N VAL A 143 2.32 -14.50 -5.74
CA VAL A 143 2.15 -14.33 -7.19
C VAL A 143 0.99 -13.40 -7.50
N TRP A 144 -0.17 -13.60 -6.87
CA TRP A 144 -1.33 -12.73 -7.05
C TRP A 144 -1.05 -11.28 -6.69
N ARG A 145 -0.29 -11.03 -5.63
CA ARG A 145 0.13 -9.68 -5.22
C ARG A 145 1.01 -9.01 -6.26
N GLN A 146 1.91 -9.77 -6.90
CA GLN A 146 2.71 -9.25 -8.01
C GLN A 146 1.86 -8.90 -9.23
N ILE A 147 0.88 -9.73 -9.56
CA ILE A 147 -0.05 -9.48 -10.68
C ILE A 147 -0.87 -8.20 -10.41
N SER A 148 -1.41 -8.05 -9.20
CA SER A 148 -2.18 -6.86 -8.81
C SER A 148 -1.33 -5.57 -8.86
N ASP A 149 -0.11 -5.59 -8.33
CA ASP A 149 0.83 -4.46 -8.41
C ASP A 149 1.15 -4.07 -9.87
N GLY A 150 1.34 -5.07 -10.74
CA GLY A 150 1.53 -4.84 -12.17
C GLY A 150 0.34 -4.15 -12.85
N LYS A 151 -0.88 -4.62 -12.56
CA LYS A 151 -2.13 -4.05 -13.08
C LYS A 151 -2.29 -2.60 -12.65
N PHE A 152 -2.16 -2.32 -11.35
CA PHE A 152 -2.32 -0.97 -10.82
C PHE A 152 -1.31 0.01 -11.41
N ARG A 153 -0.04 -0.40 -11.54
CA ARG A 153 0.99 0.43 -12.18
C ARG A 153 0.64 0.78 -13.63
N ALA A 154 -0.02 -0.12 -14.37
CA ALA A 154 -0.50 0.16 -15.71
C ALA A 154 -1.64 1.19 -15.68
N GLU A 155 -2.60 1.03 -14.76
CA GLU A 155 -3.73 1.96 -14.56
C GLU A 155 -3.26 3.39 -14.25
N ILE A 156 -2.31 3.56 -13.33
CA ILE A 156 -1.75 4.88 -12.98
C ILE A 156 -0.69 5.40 -13.99
N ARG A 157 -0.51 4.72 -15.13
CA ARG A 157 0.49 5.03 -16.16
C ARG A 157 1.91 5.19 -15.58
N TYR A 158 2.27 4.38 -14.58
CA TYR A 158 3.60 4.41 -13.98
C TYR A 158 4.69 4.20 -15.04
N PRO A 159 5.88 4.84 -14.98
CA PRO A 159 6.88 4.72 -16.04
C PRO A 159 7.37 3.28 -16.26
N PHE A 160 7.34 2.81 -17.52
CA PHE A 160 7.70 1.43 -17.89
C PHE A 160 9.10 1.03 -17.40
N TRP A 161 10.10 1.87 -17.65
CA TRP A 161 11.49 1.60 -17.23
C TRP A 161 11.63 1.43 -15.72
N LYS A 162 10.86 2.19 -14.92
CA LYS A 162 10.85 2.02 -13.47
C LYS A 162 10.24 0.67 -13.08
N THR A 163 9.19 0.22 -13.76
CA THR A 163 8.59 -1.11 -13.54
C THR A 163 9.52 -2.25 -14.00
N LEU A 164 10.19 -2.12 -15.13
CA LEU A 164 11.16 -3.10 -15.64
C LEU A 164 12.34 -3.28 -14.68
N LEU A 165 12.99 -2.18 -14.29
CA LEU A 165 14.09 -2.21 -13.32
C LEU A 165 13.61 -2.81 -11.99
N HIS A 166 12.42 -2.41 -11.52
CA HIS A 166 11.83 -2.99 -10.30
C HIS A 166 11.64 -4.51 -10.40
N SER A 167 11.15 -5.00 -11.54
CA SER A 167 10.91 -6.43 -11.77
C SER A 167 12.21 -7.23 -11.77
N ILE A 168 13.25 -6.74 -12.43
CA ILE A 168 14.56 -7.41 -12.52
C ILE A 168 15.26 -7.39 -11.15
N PHE A 169 15.47 -6.20 -10.58
CA PHE A 169 16.25 -6.06 -9.35
C PHE A 169 15.57 -6.67 -8.12
N ARG A 170 14.24 -6.78 -8.11
CA ARG A 170 13.49 -7.42 -7.03
C ARG A 170 13.08 -8.86 -7.31
N VAL A 171 13.46 -9.44 -8.45
CA VAL A 171 13.07 -10.82 -8.81
C VAL A 171 11.54 -10.99 -8.77
N ARG A 172 10.81 -10.03 -9.37
CA ARG A 172 9.34 -9.97 -9.40
C ARG A 172 8.79 -10.05 -10.81
N PRO A 173 9.01 -11.16 -11.54
CA PRO A 173 8.69 -11.26 -12.96
C PRO A 173 7.20 -11.04 -13.26
N PHE A 174 6.31 -11.44 -12.35
CA PHE A 174 4.86 -11.33 -12.55
C PHE A 174 4.35 -9.88 -12.49
N VAL A 175 5.09 -8.95 -11.86
CA VAL A 175 4.75 -7.52 -11.86
C VAL A 175 4.88 -6.95 -13.27
N LEU A 176 6.02 -7.18 -13.91
CA LEU A 176 6.25 -6.72 -15.28
C LEU A 176 5.31 -7.40 -16.26
N LEU A 177 5.10 -8.71 -16.11
CA LEU A 177 4.20 -9.47 -16.97
C LEU A 177 2.78 -8.88 -16.95
N SER A 178 2.21 -8.73 -15.74
CA SER A 178 0.88 -8.15 -15.58
C SER A 178 0.80 -6.70 -16.06
N TYR A 179 1.84 -5.89 -15.80
CA TYR A 179 1.92 -4.51 -16.28
C TYR A 179 1.87 -4.42 -17.81
N VAL A 180 2.64 -5.25 -18.51
CA VAL A 180 2.65 -5.26 -19.99
C VAL A 180 1.29 -5.70 -20.53
N PHE A 181 0.71 -6.78 -19.99
CA PHE A 181 -0.61 -7.25 -20.41
C PHE A 181 -1.70 -6.20 -20.27
N HIS A 182 -1.72 -5.43 -19.16
CA HIS A 182 -2.73 -4.40 -18.94
C HIS A 182 -2.43 -3.06 -19.61
N ARG A 183 -1.18 -2.84 -20.06
CA ARG A 183 -0.79 -1.63 -20.80
C ARG A 183 -0.94 -1.82 -22.32
N LEU A 184 -0.89 -3.05 -22.81
CA LEU A 184 -1.23 -3.34 -24.20
C LEU A 184 -2.71 -2.99 -24.40
N PRO A 185 -3.05 -2.14 -25.39
CA PRO A 185 -4.45 -1.89 -25.71
C PRO A 185 -5.07 -3.24 -26.08
N ASP A 186 -6.14 -3.63 -25.38
CA ASP A 186 -6.98 -4.73 -25.82
C ASP A 186 -7.35 -4.45 -27.29
N GLY A 187 -6.87 -5.29 -28.21
CA GLY A 187 -7.33 -5.32 -29.60
C GLY A 187 -8.81 -5.68 -29.75
N ARG A 188 -9.60 -5.56 -28.67
CA ARG A 188 -11.05 -5.76 -28.60
C ARG A 188 -11.83 -4.45 -28.61
N SER A 189 -11.22 -3.32 -28.99
CA SER A 189 -11.95 -2.09 -29.33
C SER A 189 -12.45 -2.09 -30.78
N ASN A 190 -13.18 -3.13 -31.22
CA ASN A 190 -14.01 -2.99 -32.41
C ASN A 190 -15.16 -4.01 -32.53
N ARG A 191 -15.94 -4.20 -31.47
CA ARG A 191 -17.36 -4.52 -31.66
C ARG A 191 -18.17 -3.30 -31.29
N ARG A 192 -18.32 -2.39 -32.25
CA ARG A 192 -19.55 -1.58 -32.31
C ARG A 192 -20.69 -2.59 -32.27
N VAL A 193 -21.48 -2.56 -31.22
CA VAL A 193 -22.84 -3.06 -31.28
C VAL A 193 -23.47 -2.25 -32.40
N VAL A 194 -23.67 -2.89 -33.55
CA VAL A 194 -24.52 -2.34 -34.60
C VAL A 194 -25.92 -2.40 -34.00
N GLU A 195 -26.42 -1.26 -33.55
CA GLU A 195 -27.84 -1.11 -33.27
C GLU A 195 -28.60 -1.45 -34.55
N PRO A 196 -29.60 -2.35 -34.52
CA PRO A 196 -30.46 -2.55 -35.66
C PRO A 196 -31.21 -1.24 -35.92
N VAL A 197 -31.03 -0.71 -37.13
CA VAL A 197 -31.81 0.39 -37.70
C VAL A 197 -33.30 0.02 -37.54
N SER A 198 -34.02 0.75 -36.69
CA SER A 198 -35.48 0.68 -36.66
C SER A 198 -35.99 1.32 -37.94
N ASP A 199 -36.43 0.46 -38.86
CA ASP A 199 -37.10 0.85 -40.09
C ASP A 199 -38.39 1.59 -39.74
N SER A 200 -38.39 2.89 -40.01
CA SER A 200 -39.56 3.74 -39.94
C SER A 200 -40.44 3.48 -41.16
N ARG A 201 -41.35 2.51 -41.05
CA ARG A 201 -42.51 2.35 -41.95
C ARG A 201 -43.57 1.52 -41.24
N ASP A 202 -44.54 2.22 -40.66
CA ASP A 202 -45.96 1.84 -40.65
C ASP A 202 -46.75 3.00 -40.03
N ARG A 203 -46.95 4.03 -40.85
CA ARG A 203 -48.11 4.90 -40.79
C ARG A 203 -48.77 4.83 -42.15
N ALA A 204 -49.83 4.04 -42.23
CA ALA A 204 -50.92 4.16 -43.18
C ALA A 204 -52.18 3.69 -42.45
#